data_AF-A0A368FHI5-F1
#
_entry.id   AF-A0A368FHI5-F1
#
_cell.length_a   1.000
_cell.length_b   1.000
_cell.length_c   1.000
_cell.angle_alpha   90.00
_cell.angle_beta   90.00
_cell.angle_gamma   90.00
#
_symmetry.space_group_name_H-M   'P 1'
#
loop_
_entity.id
_entity.type
_entity.pdbx_description
1 polymer ?
#
loop_
_entity_poly.entity_id
_entity_poly.type
_entity_poly.pdbx_seq_one_letter_code
_entity_poly.pdbx_strand_id
1 'polypeptide(L)'
;MQLRQASTKPLCHLLIPVVSMTTRQELSCLCHAMQHAKNVVIMVLDLYRTHSNLVCLHIRKTDFDVRNISTDMMSSVEAANTIARKKGLSQFIIFGDDQEFMQNMSRTIVEIGKWEKDAVLVSKFEDYIDLYISSKLCDAFLITAVTSTFGWWLAFFAPGQDAIYYMPDTRIHGDKRPSKDLFL
;
A
#
# COMPACT_ATOMS: atom_id res chain seq x y z
N MET A 1 -38.07 -23.23 -2.67
CA MET A 1 -36.65 -22.83 -2.84
C MET A 1 -36.64 -21.32 -3.12
N GLN A 2 -36.35 -20.51 -2.11
CA GLN A 2 -36.35 -19.05 -2.17
C GLN A 2 -35.00 -18.57 -2.74
N LEU A 3 -35.03 -17.92 -3.90
CA LEU A 3 -33.89 -17.20 -4.45
C LEU A 3 -33.91 -15.76 -3.92
N ARG A 4 -32.88 -15.38 -3.16
CA ARG A 4 -32.68 -14.00 -2.70
C ARG A 4 -32.09 -13.18 -3.84
N GLN A 5 -32.67 -12.01 -4.10
CA GLN A 5 -32.11 -11.00 -4.98
C GLN A 5 -30.78 -10.49 -4.41
N ALA A 6 -29.74 -10.51 -5.23
CA ALA A 6 -28.54 -9.73 -4.99
C ALA A 6 -28.91 -8.25 -5.13
N SER A 7 -28.76 -7.49 -4.04
CA SER A 7 -28.84 -6.04 -4.03
C SER A 7 -27.78 -5.49 -4.99
N THR A 8 -28.23 -4.91 -6.09
CA THR A 8 -27.39 -4.13 -6.99
C THR A 8 -27.03 -2.82 -6.29
N LYS A 9 -25.91 -2.80 -5.57
CA LYS A 9 -25.23 -1.54 -5.27
C LYS A 9 -24.93 -0.86 -6.61
N PRO A 10 -25.30 0.41 -6.82
CA PRO A 10 -24.90 1.11 -8.03
C PRO A 10 -23.39 1.30 -7.97
N LEU A 11 -22.66 0.68 -8.91
CA LEU A 11 -21.31 1.12 -9.23
C LEU A 11 -21.43 2.52 -9.83
N CYS A 12 -21.08 3.56 -9.07
CA CYS A 12 -20.77 4.87 -9.65
C CYS A 12 -19.45 4.71 -10.43
N HIS A 13 -19.54 4.26 -11.68
CA HIS A 13 -18.42 4.28 -12.61
C HIS A 13 -17.99 5.72 -12.85
N LEU A 14 -16.70 6.00 -12.67
CA LEU A 14 -16.06 7.30 -12.88
C LEU A 14 -15.86 7.61 -14.38
N LEU A 15 -16.86 7.31 -15.19
CA LEU A 15 -16.93 7.72 -16.59
C LEU A 15 -18.20 8.55 -16.70
N ILE A 16 -18.02 9.84 -16.99
CA ILE A 16 -19.09 10.73 -17.39
C ILE A 16 -19.34 10.47 -18.88
N PRO A 17 -20.42 9.78 -19.28
CA PRO A 17 -21.15 10.16 -20.47
C PRO A 17 -22.38 10.94 -20.01
N VAL A 18 -22.57 12.10 -20.61
CA VAL A 18 -23.71 12.98 -20.42
C VAL A 18 -24.98 12.27 -20.91
N VAL A 19 -25.62 11.48 -20.04
CA VAL A 19 -26.99 10.98 -20.25
C VAL A 19 -27.74 11.03 -18.91
N SER A 20 -28.47 12.13 -18.72
CA SER A 20 -29.68 12.28 -17.89
C SER A 20 -29.83 11.30 -16.70
N MET A 21 -29.03 11.49 -15.65
CA MET A 21 -29.37 10.98 -14.31
C MET A 21 -30.31 11.97 -13.63
N THR A 22 -31.34 11.48 -12.94
CA THR A 22 -32.27 12.33 -12.19
C THR A 22 -31.57 12.96 -10.97
N THR A 23 -31.95 14.19 -10.59
CA THR A 23 -31.38 14.93 -9.45
C THR A 23 -31.33 14.12 -8.14
N ARG A 24 -32.28 13.22 -7.90
CA ARG A 24 -32.28 12.32 -6.72
C ARG A 24 -31.14 11.31 -6.73
N GLN A 25 -30.75 10.80 -7.90
CA GLN A 25 -29.70 9.78 -8.02
C GLN A 25 -28.31 10.43 -7.86
N GLU A 26 -28.13 11.64 -8.39
CA GLU A 26 -26.93 12.46 -8.18
C GLU A 26 -26.76 12.83 -6.70
N LEU A 27 -27.81 13.32 -6.04
CA LEU A 27 -27.81 13.62 -4.60
C LEU A 27 -27.48 12.39 -3.73
N SER A 28 -27.96 11.21 -4.11
CA SER A 28 -27.66 9.96 -3.41
C SER A 28 -26.20 9.52 -3.58
N CYS A 29 -25.64 9.57 -4.79
CA CYS A 29 -24.22 9.24 -5.01
C CYS A 29 -23.31 10.28 -4.32
N LEU A 30 -23.67 11.57 -4.34
CA LEU A 30 -22.96 12.62 -3.57
C LEU A 30 -23.00 12.37 -2.06
N CYS A 31 -24.15 12.00 -1.51
CA CYS A 31 -24.27 11.70 -0.07
C CYS A 31 -23.41 10.50 0.34
N HIS A 32 -23.44 9.42 -0.46
CA HIS A 32 -22.58 8.26 -0.22
C HIS A 32 -21.09 8.58 -0.37
N ALA A 33 -20.70 9.35 -1.39
CA ALA A 33 -19.32 9.78 -1.58
C ALA A 33 -18.84 10.65 -0.41
N MET A 34 -19.67 11.58 0.08
CA MET A 34 -19.36 12.40 1.26
C MET A 34 -19.26 11.57 2.53
N GLN A 35 -20.15 10.59 2.74
CA GLN A 35 -20.07 9.71 3.91
C GLN A 35 -18.83 8.81 3.87
N HIS A 36 -18.49 8.29 2.69
CA HIS A 36 -17.27 7.52 2.48
C HIS A 36 -16.02 8.36 2.77
N ALA A 37 -15.95 9.58 2.23
CA ALA A 37 -14.87 10.52 2.48
C ALA A 37 -14.73 10.86 3.97
N LYS A 38 -15.85 11.09 4.68
CA LYS A 38 -15.84 11.31 6.14
C LYS A 38 -15.25 10.12 6.89
N ASN A 39 -15.69 8.90 6.57
CA ASN A 39 -15.20 7.69 7.24
C ASN A 39 -13.70 7.48 7.00
N VAL A 40 -13.23 7.72 5.78
CA VAL A 40 -11.81 7.70 5.43
C VAL A 40 -11.01 8.70 6.26
N VAL A 41 -11.49 9.95 6.36
CA VAL A 41 -10.81 11.01 7.11
C VAL A 41 -10.73 10.66 8.60
N ILE A 42 -11.81 10.14 9.20
CA ILE A 42 -11.82 9.71 10.61
C ILE A 42 -10.79 8.58 10.82
N MET A 43 -10.81 7.56 9.97
CA MET A 43 -9.87 6.44 10.06
C MET A 43 -8.41 6.88 9.97
N VAL A 44 -8.07 7.77 9.03
CA VAL A 44 -6.69 8.27 8.91
C VAL A 44 -6.31 9.19 10.07
N LEU A 45 -7.25 9.97 10.61
CA LEU A 45 -7.02 10.75 11.83
C LEU A 45 -6.75 9.86 13.05
N ASP A 46 -7.46 8.73 13.17
CA ASP A 46 -7.22 7.77 14.24
C ASP A 46 -5.85 7.09 14.10
N LEU A 47 -5.47 6.72 12.86
CA LEU A 47 -4.11 6.25 12.55
C LEU A 47 -3.06 7.28 12.97
N TYR A 48 -3.25 8.55 12.61
CA TYR A 48 -2.33 9.63 12.95
C TYR A 48 -2.18 9.87 14.47
N ARG A 49 -3.23 9.57 15.25
CA ARG A 49 -3.20 9.72 16.71
C ARG A 49 -2.58 8.53 17.42
N THR A 50 -2.67 7.35 16.83
CA THR A 50 -2.29 6.08 17.48
C THR A 50 -0.95 5.57 16.99
N HIS A 51 -0.51 6.02 15.81
CA HIS A 51 0.74 5.59 15.20
C HIS A 51 1.65 6.77 14.90
N SER A 52 2.91 6.62 15.29
CA SER A 52 4.00 7.57 15.05
C SER A 52 5.31 6.80 15.02
N ASN A 53 6.35 7.37 14.42
CA ASN A 53 7.66 6.71 14.32
C ASN A 53 7.56 5.42 13.48
N LEU A 54 7.03 5.54 12.26
CA LEU A 54 6.70 4.42 11.39
C LEU A 54 7.77 4.16 10.33
N VAL A 55 8.18 2.90 10.22
CA VAL A 55 8.82 2.37 9.01
C VAL A 55 7.74 1.83 8.08
N CYS A 56 7.65 2.40 6.89
CA CYS A 56 6.76 1.91 5.86
C CYS A 56 7.48 0.96 4.92
N LEU A 57 6.80 -0.12 4.54
CA LEU A 57 7.31 -1.10 3.60
C LEU A 57 6.36 -1.19 2.42
N HIS A 58 6.91 -1.24 1.21
CA HIS A 58 6.17 -1.65 0.03
C HIS A 58 6.66 -3.00 -0.45
N ILE A 59 5.73 -3.95 -0.62
CA ILE A 59 5.96 -5.26 -1.22
C ILE A 59 5.22 -5.39 -2.55
N ARG A 60 5.77 -6.23 -3.44
CA ARG A 60 5.09 -6.64 -4.67
C ARG A 60 5.36 -8.12 -4.90
N LYS A 61 4.30 -8.93 -4.85
CA LYS A 61 4.41 -10.39 -4.88
C LYS A 61 3.67 -11.01 -6.06
N THR A 62 2.39 -10.70 -6.27
CA THR A 62 1.49 -11.52 -7.09
C THR A 62 1.98 -11.73 -8.54
N ASP A 63 1.95 -10.68 -9.36
CA ASP A 63 2.39 -10.68 -10.75
C ASP A 63 3.92 -10.76 -10.91
N PHE A 64 4.65 -10.49 -9.82
CA PHE A 64 6.10 -10.50 -9.77
C PHE A 64 6.68 -11.89 -9.46
N ASP A 65 5.89 -12.78 -8.89
CA ASP A 65 6.31 -14.15 -8.55
C ASP A 65 6.62 -14.95 -9.82
N VAL A 66 5.72 -14.89 -10.80
CA VAL A 66 5.87 -15.54 -12.10
C VAL A 66 7.11 -15.02 -12.85
N ARG A 67 7.54 -13.79 -12.54
CA ARG A 67 8.69 -13.13 -13.15
C ARG A 67 9.99 -13.32 -12.35
N ASN A 68 9.94 -14.04 -11.21
CA ASN A 68 11.05 -14.22 -10.27
C ASN A 68 11.68 -12.89 -9.82
N ILE A 69 10.87 -11.83 -9.68
CA ILE A 69 11.28 -10.49 -9.23
C ILE A 69 10.50 -10.04 -8.00
N SER A 70 9.79 -10.96 -7.36
CA SER A 70 9.00 -10.69 -6.17
C SER A 70 9.89 -10.31 -4.98
N THR A 71 9.27 -9.63 -4.01
CA THR A 71 9.83 -9.36 -2.70
C THR A 71 10.35 -10.64 -2.03
N ASP A 72 11.62 -10.64 -1.61
CA ASP A 72 12.17 -11.70 -0.76
C ASP A 72 11.79 -11.44 0.71
N MET A 73 11.24 -12.46 1.39
CA MET A 73 10.73 -12.31 2.76
C MET A 73 11.84 -11.97 3.76
N MET A 74 12.86 -12.81 3.85
CA MET A 74 13.82 -12.77 4.96
C MET A 74 14.71 -11.53 4.90
N SER A 75 15.23 -11.22 3.71
CA SER A 75 16.06 -10.03 3.53
C SER A 75 15.27 -8.73 3.71
N SER A 76 13.98 -8.70 3.31
CA SER A 76 13.10 -7.55 3.58
C SER A 76 12.86 -7.35 5.07
N VAL A 77 12.61 -8.43 5.81
CA VAL A 77 12.40 -8.38 7.27
C VAL A 77 13.67 -7.89 7.98
N GLU A 78 14.83 -8.41 7.60
CA GLU A 78 16.11 -7.98 8.16
C GLU A 78 16.38 -6.50 7.89
N ALA A 79 16.15 -6.05 6.65
CA ALA A 79 16.31 -4.66 6.26
C ALA A 79 15.36 -3.73 7.03
N ALA A 80 14.08 -4.09 7.14
CA ALA A 80 13.08 -3.30 7.86
C ALA A 80 13.44 -3.15 9.35
N ASN A 81 13.80 -4.24 10.01
CA ASN A 81 14.25 -4.23 11.40
C ASN A 81 15.51 -3.39 11.59
N THR A 82 16.46 -3.47 10.65
CA THR A 82 17.70 -2.68 10.69
C THR A 82 17.41 -1.19 10.55
N ILE A 83 16.55 -0.80 9.61
CA ILE A 83 16.14 0.60 9.40
C ILE A 83 15.46 1.14 10.66
N ALA A 84 14.50 0.39 11.20
CA ALA A 84 13.77 0.77 12.41
C ALA A 84 14.73 1.09 13.57
N ARG A 85 15.66 0.17 13.87
CA ARG A 85 16.65 0.38 14.94
C ARG A 85 17.57 1.57 14.67
N LYS A 86 18.04 1.75 13.44
CA LYS A 86 18.95 2.85 13.08
C LYS A 86 18.29 4.22 13.16
N LYS A 87 16.99 4.29 12.83
CA LYS A 87 16.22 5.54 12.83
C LYS A 87 15.47 5.79 14.15
N GLY A 88 15.53 4.85 15.11
CA GLY A 88 14.80 4.97 16.38
C GLY A 88 13.29 4.82 16.24
N LEU A 89 12.84 4.07 15.22
CA LEU A 89 11.44 3.82 14.90
C LEU A 89 11.02 2.46 15.46
N SER A 90 9.76 2.31 15.85
CA SER A 90 9.27 1.10 16.55
C SER A 90 7.98 0.53 16.00
N GLN A 91 7.32 1.24 15.08
CA GLN A 91 6.12 0.78 14.42
C GLN A 91 6.36 0.60 12.92
N PHE A 92 5.53 -0.22 12.31
CA PHE A 92 5.63 -0.56 10.90
C PHE A 92 4.26 -0.51 10.21
N ILE A 93 4.26 -0.17 8.93
CA ILE A 93 3.12 -0.41 8.06
C ILE A 93 3.57 -1.08 6.77
N ILE A 94 2.85 -2.12 6.35
CA ILE A 94 3.14 -2.87 5.13
C ILE A 94 2.05 -2.55 4.09
N PHE A 95 2.49 -2.07 2.94
CA PHE A 95 1.71 -1.87 1.71
C PHE A 95 2.06 -2.96 0.70
N GLY A 96 1.09 -3.39 -0.10
CA GLY A 96 1.34 -4.38 -1.14
C GLY A 96 0.10 -5.06 -1.67
N ASP A 97 0.31 -6.03 -2.54
CA ASP A 97 -0.72 -6.69 -3.34
C ASP A 97 -1.08 -8.11 -2.87
N ASP A 98 -0.39 -8.64 -1.85
CA ASP A 98 -0.57 -10.00 -1.35
C ASP A 98 -0.79 -10.02 0.16
N GLN A 99 -2.05 -10.14 0.57
CA GLN A 99 -2.46 -10.07 1.97
C GLN A 99 -1.90 -11.22 2.81
N GLU A 100 -1.79 -12.43 2.28
CA GLU A 100 -1.25 -13.57 3.03
C GLU A 100 0.25 -13.36 3.29
N PHE A 101 0.99 -12.97 2.25
CA PHE A 101 2.41 -12.66 2.35
C PHE A 101 2.66 -11.52 3.32
N MET A 102 1.90 -10.43 3.24
CA MET A 102 2.03 -9.28 4.14
C MET A 102 1.76 -9.65 5.61
N GLN A 103 0.77 -10.51 5.88
CA GLN A 103 0.49 -11.00 7.23
C GLN A 103 1.62 -11.91 7.76
N ASN A 104 2.18 -12.76 6.91
CA ASN A 104 3.34 -13.58 7.26
C ASN A 104 4.57 -12.72 7.55
N MET A 105 4.80 -11.69 6.73
CA MET A 105 5.87 -10.71 6.93
C MET A 105 5.71 -9.96 8.25
N SER A 106 4.50 -9.50 8.57
CA SER A 106 4.18 -8.83 9.84
C SER A 106 4.59 -9.67 11.05
N ARG A 107 4.18 -10.95 11.10
CA ARG A 107 4.57 -11.86 12.20
C ARG A 107 6.09 -12.04 12.26
N THR A 108 6.73 -12.21 11.11
CA THR A 108 8.19 -12.41 11.03
C THR A 108 8.97 -11.17 11.49
N ILE A 109 8.50 -9.96 11.16
CA ILE A 109 9.08 -8.69 11.66
C ILE A 109 9.04 -8.66 13.18
N VAL A 110 7.87 -8.94 13.78
CA VAL A 110 7.68 -8.94 15.23
C VAL A 110 8.56 -9.99 15.91
N GLU A 111 8.55 -11.23 15.42
CA GLU A 111 9.28 -12.35 16.01
C GLU A 111 10.80 -12.15 15.97
N ILE A 112 11.35 -11.79 14.81
CA ILE A 112 12.80 -11.60 14.64
C ILE A 112 13.25 -10.29 15.31
N GLY A 113 12.44 -9.23 15.17
CA GLY A 113 12.73 -7.92 15.72
C GLY A 113 12.52 -7.81 17.23
N LYS A 114 11.81 -8.77 17.84
CA LYS A 114 11.37 -8.73 19.24
C LYS A 114 10.59 -7.44 19.56
N TRP A 115 9.69 -7.06 18.65
CA TRP A 115 8.82 -5.90 18.82
C TRP A 115 7.56 -6.25 19.60
N GLU A 116 6.78 -5.24 19.97
CA GLU A 116 5.45 -5.44 20.51
C GLU A 116 4.54 -6.16 19.50
N LYS A 117 3.56 -6.92 20.00
CA LYS A 117 2.71 -7.79 19.16
C LYS A 117 1.89 -7.01 18.12
N ASP A 118 1.57 -5.75 18.43
CA ASP A 118 0.78 -4.83 17.60
C ASP A 118 1.66 -3.78 16.89
N ALA A 119 2.99 -3.96 16.86
CA ALA A 119 3.91 -3.01 16.25
C ALA A 119 3.74 -2.87 14.73
N VAL A 120 3.11 -3.84 14.05
CA VAL A 120 3.01 -3.88 12.59
C VAL A 120 1.56 -3.83 12.13
N LEU A 121 1.23 -2.79 11.36
CA LEU A 121 -0.02 -2.69 10.63
C LEU A 121 0.12 -3.24 9.21
N VAL A 122 -0.83 -4.06 8.78
CA VAL A 122 -0.93 -4.54 7.39
C VAL A 122 -2.03 -3.75 6.71
N SER A 123 -1.69 -3.01 5.64
CA SER A 123 -2.69 -2.23 4.92
C SER A 123 -3.72 -3.15 4.25
N LYS A 124 -4.99 -2.76 4.37
CA LYS A 124 -6.15 -3.33 3.67
C LYS A 124 -6.94 -2.24 2.96
N PHE A 125 -6.32 -1.07 2.78
CA PHE A 125 -6.97 0.08 2.19
C PHE A 125 -6.83 0.07 0.68
N GLU A 126 -7.60 0.95 0.03
CA GLU A 126 -7.46 1.23 -1.39
C GLU A 126 -6.14 2.00 -1.66
N ASP A 127 -5.55 1.82 -2.83
CA ASP A 127 -4.24 2.39 -3.21
C ASP A 127 -4.11 3.91 -2.94
N TYR A 128 -5.18 4.67 -3.16
CA TYR A 128 -5.18 6.12 -2.94
C TYR A 128 -5.13 6.50 -1.45
N ILE A 129 -5.65 5.64 -0.58
CA ILE A 129 -5.54 5.78 0.87
C ILE A 129 -4.12 5.44 1.31
N ASP A 130 -3.52 4.40 0.74
CA ASP A 130 -2.12 4.06 1.01
C ASP A 130 -1.17 5.19 0.62
N LEU A 131 -1.40 5.84 -0.52
CA LEU A 131 -0.68 7.05 -0.91
C LEU A 131 -0.84 8.18 0.11
N TYR A 132 -2.07 8.42 0.58
CA TYR A 132 -2.32 9.45 1.58
C TYR A 132 -1.67 9.14 2.92
N ILE A 133 -1.81 7.90 3.42
CA ILE A 133 -1.16 7.41 4.64
C ILE A 133 0.35 7.57 4.52
N SER A 134 0.94 7.14 3.39
CA SER A 134 2.37 7.27 3.13
C SER A 134 2.84 8.71 3.26
N SER A 135 2.08 9.64 2.65
CA SER A 135 2.40 11.07 2.64
C SER A 135 2.37 11.75 4.01
N LYS A 136 1.77 11.11 5.01
CA LYS A 136 1.56 11.68 6.34
C LYS A 136 2.34 10.99 7.43
N LEU A 137 2.55 9.68 7.31
CA LEU A 137 2.95 8.84 8.44
C LEU A 137 4.30 8.16 8.27
N CYS A 138 4.85 8.07 7.05
CA CYS A 138 6.10 7.34 6.84
C CYS A 138 7.34 8.18 7.18
N ASP A 139 7.93 7.91 8.34
CA ASP A 139 9.19 8.52 8.79
C ASP A 139 10.41 7.89 8.12
N ALA A 140 10.31 6.61 7.75
CA ALA A 140 11.23 5.93 6.85
C ALA A 140 10.47 5.03 5.89
N PHE A 141 11.04 4.76 4.72
CA PHE A 141 10.40 3.95 3.70
C PHE A 141 11.35 2.90 3.13
N LEU A 142 10.89 1.66 2.99
CA LEU A 142 11.61 0.56 2.35
C LEU A 142 10.84 0.02 1.15
N ILE A 143 11.41 0.17 -0.04
CA ILE A 143 10.90 -0.41 -1.28
C ILE A 143 11.56 -1.78 -1.48
N THR A 144 10.83 -2.87 -1.22
CA THR A 144 11.38 -4.23 -1.34
C THR A 144 11.35 -4.78 -2.76
N ALA A 145 10.48 -4.22 -3.62
CA ALA A 145 10.37 -4.54 -5.03
C ALA A 145 10.65 -3.27 -5.86
N VAL A 146 11.92 -2.99 -6.13
CA VAL A 146 12.41 -1.74 -6.74
C VAL A 146 11.88 -1.48 -8.16
N THR A 147 11.33 -2.49 -8.82
CA THR A 147 10.72 -2.36 -10.15
C THR A 147 9.25 -1.93 -10.10
N SER A 148 8.64 -1.85 -8.90
CA SER A 148 7.25 -1.40 -8.71
C SER A 148 7.15 0.11 -8.72
N THR A 149 6.48 0.68 -9.73
CA THR A 149 6.21 2.13 -9.82
C THR A 149 5.35 2.63 -8.66
N PHE A 150 4.40 1.82 -8.18
CA PHE A 150 3.57 2.17 -7.03
C PHE A 150 4.41 2.35 -5.75
N GLY A 151 5.38 1.45 -5.50
CA GLY A 151 6.31 1.60 -4.39
C GLY A 151 7.11 2.90 -4.43
N TRP A 152 7.53 3.32 -5.62
CA TRP A 152 8.19 4.61 -5.81
C TRP A 152 7.27 5.80 -5.56
N TRP A 153 6.00 5.74 -5.98
CA TRP A 153 5.03 6.78 -5.67
C TRP A 153 4.76 6.91 -4.17
N LEU A 154 4.60 5.79 -3.46
CA LEU A 154 4.46 5.80 -2.01
C LEU A 154 5.66 6.48 -1.34
N ALA A 155 6.88 6.06 -1.70
CA ALA A 155 8.11 6.60 -1.14
C ALA A 155 8.33 8.08 -1.50
N PHE A 156 7.97 8.50 -2.72
CA PHE A 156 8.08 9.89 -3.16
C PHE A 156 7.24 10.85 -2.31
N PHE A 157 6.03 10.42 -1.91
CA PHE A 157 5.16 11.26 -1.10
C PHE A 157 5.51 11.26 0.40
N ALA A 158 6.28 10.29 0.88
CA ALA A 158 6.64 10.18 2.30
C ALA A 158 7.39 11.44 2.81
N PRO A 159 7.12 11.93 4.02
CA PRO A 159 7.82 13.10 4.56
C PRO A 159 9.31 12.85 4.81
N GLY A 160 9.69 11.63 5.23
CA GLY A 160 11.07 11.23 5.54
C GLY A 160 11.95 10.97 4.31
N GLN A 161 12.12 11.97 3.43
CA GLN A 161 12.89 11.82 2.19
C GLN A 161 14.39 11.50 2.40
N ASP A 162 14.95 11.77 3.58
CA ASP A 162 16.31 11.38 3.98
C ASP A 162 16.41 9.91 4.48
N ALA A 163 15.28 9.20 4.49
CA ALA A 163 15.13 7.86 5.03
C ALA A 163 14.40 6.91 4.05
N ILE A 164 14.64 7.09 2.75
CA ILE A 164 14.14 6.21 1.69
C ILE A 164 15.19 5.17 1.32
N TYR A 165 14.84 3.89 1.44
CA TYR A 165 15.68 2.74 1.16
C TYR A 165 15.01 1.86 0.10
N TYR A 166 15.81 1.15 -0.68
CA TYR A 166 15.32 0.18 -1.64
C TYR A 166 16.22 -1.04 -1.68
N MET A 167 15.62 -2.20 -1.95
CA MET A 167 16.35 -3.45 -2.17
C MET A 167 16.72 -3.54 -3.65
N PRO A 168 18.02 -3.58 -4.00
CA PRO A 168 18.43 -3.67 -5.39
C PRO A 168 17.99 -5.02 -5.97
N ASP A 169 17.50 -4.99 -7.21
CA ASP A 169 17.22 -6.21 -7.97
C ASP A 169 18.23 -6.33 -9.11
N THR A 170 19.10 -7.34 -9.03
CA THR A 170 20.11 -7.64 -10.06
C THR A 170 19.67 -8.77 -10.99
N ARG A 171 18.44 -9.29 -10.84
CA ARG A 171 17.92 -10.38 -11.67
C ARG A 171 17.58 -9.86 -13.06
N ILE A 172 17.67 -10.73 -14.07
CA ILE A 172 17.37 -10.37 -15.46
C ILE A 172 15.88 -10.14 -15.61
N HIS A 173 15.47 -8.90 -15.84
CA HIS A 173 14.09 -8.53 -16.15
C HIS A 173 13.78 -8.83 -17.62
N GLY A 174 12.89 -9.78 -17.90
CA GLY A 174 12.55 -10.20 -19.27
C GLY A 174 11.95 -9.08 -20.14
N ASP A 175 11.37 -8.07 -19.50
CA ASP A 175 10.68 -6.90 -20.04
C ASP A 175 11.55 -5.63 -20.10
N LYS A 176 12.79 -5.66 -19.57
CA LYS A 176 13.71 -4.51 -19.60
C LYS A 176 14.97 -4.75 -20.41
N ARG A 177 14.91 -5.62 -21.43
CA ARG A 177 15.88 -5.52 -22.52
C ARG A 177 15.47 -4.34 -23.38
N PRO A 178 16.29 -3.29 -23.53
CA PRO A 178 16.03 -2.23 -24.48
C PRO A 178 15.81 -2.84 -25.86
N SER A 179 14.56 -2.94 -26.32
CA SER A 179 14.26 -3.15 -27.73
C SER A 179 14.14 -1.78 -28.37
N LYS A 180 14.54 -1.67 -29.64
CA LYS A 180 14.40 -0.41 -30.39
C LYS A 180 12.96 0.11 -30.39
N ASP A 181 11.99 -0.79 -30.24
CA ASP A 181 10.56 -0.49 -30.26
C ASP A 181 10.03 0.09 -28.94
N LEU A 182 10.79 0.03 -27.83
CA LEU A 182 10.38 0.58 -26.53
C LEU A 182 10.84 2.04 -26.33
N PHE A 183 11.66 2.57 -27.24
CA PHE A 183 12.23 3.93 -27.20
C PHE A 183 11.82 4.80 -28.40
N LEU A 184 10.73 4.44 -29.09
CA LEU A 184 10.17 5.22 -30.20
C LEU A 184 8.90 5.97 -29.77
#